data_AF-A0A6J5VIY8-F1
#
_entry.id   AF-A0A6J5VIY8-F1
#
_cell.length_a   1.000
_cell.length_b   1.000
_cell.length_c   1.000
_cell.angle_alpha   90.00
_cell.angle_beta   90.00
_cell.angle_gamma   90.00
#
_symmetry.space_group_name_H-M   'P 1'
#
loop_
_entity.id
_entity.type
_entity.pdbx_description
1 polymer ?
#
loop_
_entity_poly.entity_id
_entity_poly.type
_entity_poly.pdbx_seq_one_letter_code
_entity_poly.pdbx_strand_id
1 'polypeptide(L)' 'MSAEALAARTSMGQTALHFVAVSGDDSIEAARALVTRNPALPQITDSIGATPHYWACLVAPETS' A
#
# COMPACT_ATOMS: atom_id res chain seq x y z
N MET A 1 -1.27 14.30 10.07
CA MET A 1 -0.62 12.97 9.97
C MET A 1 0.83 13.19 9.60
N SER A 2 1.76 12.70 10.42
CA SER A 2 3.20 12.74 10.10
C SER A 2 3.56 11.61 9.13
N ALA A 3 4.71 11.71 8.45
CA ALA A 3 5.17 10.67 7.53
C ALA A 3 5.42 9.33 8.24
N GLU A 4 5.82 9.36 9.52
CA GLU A 4 5.99 8.14 10.33
C GLU A 4 4.65 7.45 10.63
N ALA A 5 3.58 8.23 10.85
CA ALA A 5 2.25 7.67 11.07
C ALA A 5 1.73 6.91 9.84
N LEU A 6 2.13 7.30 8.62
CA LEU A 6 1.78 6.57 7.41
C LEU A 6 2.57 5.25 7.26
N ALA A 7 3.77 5.20 7.84
CA ALA A 7 4.59 4.00 7.89
C ALA A 7 4.20 3.06 9.05
N ALA A 8 3.16 3.39 9.81
CA ALA A 8 2.61 2.51 10.83
C ALA A 8 2.17 1.19 10.20
N ARG A 9 2.52 0.11 10.88
CA ARG A 9 2.27 -1.27 10.43
C ARG A 9 1.26 -1.93 11.35
N THR A 10 0.35 -2.69 10.77
CA THR A 10 -0.54 -3.58 11.52
C THR A 10 0.27 -4.71 12.15
N SER A 11 -0.38 -5.57 12.95
CA SER A 11 0.21 -6.82 13.44
C SER A 11 0.68 -7.75 12.31
N MET A 12 0.16 -7.57 11.09
CA MET A 12 0.57 -8.32 9.89
C MET A 12 1.66 -7.57 9.10
N GLY A 13 2.25 -6.51 9.64
CA GLY A 13 3.28 -5.73 8.94
C GLY A 13 2.73 -4.82 7.83
N GLN A 14 1.42 -4.83 7.59
CA GLN A 14 0.79 -4.08 6.48
C GLN A 14 0.67 -2.59 6.81
N THR A 15 0.89 -1.75 5.81
CA THR A 15 0.74 -0.30 5.89
C THR A 15 -0.59 0.15 5.28
N ALA A 16 -0.95 1.43 5.46
CA ALA A 16 -2.11 2.02 4.78
C ALA A 16 -2.07 1.82 3.25
N LEU A 17 -0.86 1.81 2.66
CA LEU A 17 -0.69 1.59 1.23
C LEU A 17 -1.02 0.16 0.80
N HIS A 18 -0.83 -0.84 1.67
CA HIS A 18 -1.26 -2.21 1.39
C HIS A 18 -2.77 -2.27 1.24
N PHE A 19 -3.52 -1.68 2.17
CA PHE A 19 -4.99 -1.64 2.11
C PHE A 19 -5.51 -0.95 0.84
N VAL A 20 -4.90 0.19 0.51
CA VAL A 20 -5.22 0.94 -0.70
C VAL A 20 -4.92 0.13 -1.98
N ALA A 21 -3.83 -0.64 -2.00
CA ALA A 21 -3.48 -1.49 -3.12
C ALA A 21 -4.50 -2.62 -3.37
N VAL A 22 -5.11 -3.17 -2.31
CA VAL A 22 -6.17 -4.20 -2.41
C VAL A 22 -7.50 -3.61 -2.88
N SER A 23 -7.72 -2.30 -2.72
CA SER A 23 -8.98 -1.63 -3.05
C SER A 23 -9.14 -1.29 -4.54
N GLY A 24 -8.13 -1.49 -5.37
CA GLY A 24 -8.21 -1.29 -6.82
C GLY A 24 -8.30 0.19 -7.25
N ASP A 25 -8.92 0.43 -8.41
CA ASP A 25 -8.89 1.71 -9.12
C ASP A 25 -9.48 2.88 -8.33
N ASP A 26 -10.49 2.62 -7.49
CA ASP A 26 -11.14 3.64 -6.64
C ASP A 26 -10.18 4.27 -5.62
N SER A 27 -9.03 3.63 -5.37
CA SER A 27 -8.06 4.06 -4.36
C SER A 27 -6.73 4.57 -4.95
N ILE A 28 -6.64 4.74 -6.27
CA ILE A 28 -5.44 5.30 -6.95
C ILE A 28 -5.10 6.70 -6.43
N GLU A 29 -6.10 7.54 -6.21
CA GLU A 29 -5.92 8.89 -5.69
C GLU A 29 -5.34 8.88 -4.27
N ALA A 30 -5.86 7.99 -3.42
CA ALA A 30 -5.38 7.79 -2.07
C ALA A 30 -3.94 7.25 -2.07
N ALA A 31 -3.62 6.30 -2.95
CA ALA A 31 -2.27 5.77 -3.12
C ALA A 31 -1.29 6.88 -3.46
N ARG A 32 -1.65 7.74 -4.42
CA ARG A 32 -0.80 8.86 -4.84
C ARG A 32 -0.60 9.86 -3.72
N ALA A 33 -1.65 10.20 -2.97
CA ALA A 33 -1.54 11.10 -1.82
C ALA A 33 -0.64 10.54 -0.70
N LEU A 34 -0.71 9.22 -0.45
CA LEU A 34 0.14 8.54 0.52
C LEU A 34 1.61 8.55 0.10
N VAL A 35 1.93 8.17 -1.14
CA VAL A 35 3.29 8.16 -1.66
C VAL A 35 3.88 9.56 -1.74
N THR A 36 3.08 10.56 -2.09
CA THR A 36 3.51 11.97 -2.10
C THR A 36 3.92 12.44 -0.71
N ARG A 37 3.21 12.00 0.34
CA ARG A 37 3.53 12.35 1.73
C ARG A 37 4.70 11.55 2.30
N ASN A 38 4.87 10.31 1.86
CA ASN A 38 5.98 9.47 2.27
C ASN A 38 6.42 8.54 1.11
N PRO A 39 7.48 8.93 0.38
CA PRO A 39 7.99 8.15 -0.76
C PRO A 39 8.58 6.79 -0.39
N ALA A 40 8.84 6.53 0.89
CA ALA A 40 9.35 5.25 1.36
C ALA A 40 8.25 4.19 1.57
N LEU A 41 6.97 4.59 1.61
CA LEU A 41 5.84 3.66 1.82
C LEU A 41 5.77 2.48 0.85
N PRO A 42 6.01 2.64 -0.47
CA PRO A 42 5.96 1.53 -1.42
C PRO A 42 7.02 0.47 -1.18
N GLN A 43 8.09 0.82 -0.46
CA GLN A 43 9.21 -0.08 -0.15
C GLN A 43 8.99 -0.84 1.17
N ILE A 44 7.99 -0.47 1.96
CA ILE A 44 7.68 -1.17 3.21
C ILE A 44 6.96 -2.46 2.84
N THR A 45 7.55 -3.59 3.19
CA THR A 45 6.92 -4.90 3.04
C THR A 45 5.98 -5.20 4.19
N ASP A 46 5.11 -6.19 4.06
CA ASP A 46 4.35 -6.77 5.16
C ASP A 46 5.15 -7.88 5.91
N SER A 47 4.47 -8.67 6.74
CA SER A 47 5.07 -9.77 7.49
C SER A 47 5.45 -10.98 6.63
N ILE A 48 4.92 -11.09 5.41
CA ILE A 48 5.30 -12.15 4.44
C ILE A 48 6.36 -11.67 3.46
N GLY A 49 6.83 -10.41 3.58
CA GLY A 49 7.80 -9.81 2.68
C GLY A 49 7.19 -9.29 1.38
N ALA A 50 5.86 -9.23 1.27
CA ALA A 50 5.17 -8.68 0.11
C ALA A 50 5.09 -7.15 0.20
N THR A 51 5.24 -6.49 -0.95
CA THR A 51 5.05 -5.03 -1.05
C THR A 51 3.59 -4.69 -1.33
N PRO A 52 3.15 -3.45 -1.10
CA PRO A 52 1.82 -2.99 -1.50
C PRO A 52 1.56 -3.24 -3.00
N HIS A 53 2.59 -3.05 -3.84
CA HIS A 53 2.49 -3.30 -5.27
C HIS A 53 2.24 -4.78 -5.60
N TYR A 54 2.90 -5.70 -4.89
CA TYR A 54 2.63 -7.14 -5.03
C TYR A 54 1.16 -7.46 -4.77
N TRP A 55 0.57 -6.88 -3.72
CA TRP A 55 -0.85 -7.05 -3.42
C TRP A 55 -1.77 -6.43 -4.47
N ALA A 56 -1.42 -5.27 -5.03
CA ALA A 56 -2.16 -4.67 -6.14
C ALA A 56 -2.23 -5.61 -7.35
N CYS A 57 -1.09 -6.20 -7.75
CA CYS A 57 -1.04 -7.15 -8.87
C CYS A 57 -1.71 -8.49 -8.56
N LEU A 58 -1.66 -8.94 -7.30
CA LEU A 58 -2.33 -10.17 -6.88
C LEU A 58 -3.85 -10.02 -6.90
N VAL A 59 -4.35 -8.85 -6.51
CA VAL A 59 -5.78 -8.61 -6.31
C VAL A 59 -6.45 -8.08 -7.56
N ALA A 60 -5.77 -7.29 -8.40
CA ALA A 60 -6.27 -6.93 -9.71
C ALA A 60 -6.14 -8.17 -10.61
N PRO A 61 -7.22 -8.97 -10.82
CA PRO A 61 -7.16 -9.96 -11.86
C PRO A 61 -7.12 -9.15 -13.15
N GLU A 62 -6.18 -9.41 -14.05
CA GLU A 62 -6.33 -8.93 -15.42
C GLU A 62 -7.60 -9.57 -16.00
N THR A 63 -8.77 -8.96 -15.78
CA THR A 63 -9.96 -9.21 -16.57
C THR A 63 -9.74 -8.51 -17.90
N SER A 64 -8.90 -9.14 -18.74
CA SER A 64 -8.99 -9.01 -20.20
C SER A 64 -10.29 -9.62 -20.70
#